data_AF-A0A7X4CL86-F1
#
_entry.id   AF-A0A7X4CL86-F1
#
_cell.length_a   1.000
_cell.length_b   1.000
_cell.length_c   1.000
_cell.angle_alpha   90.00
_cell.angle_beta   90.00
_cell.angle_gamma   90.00
#
_symmetry.space_group_name_H-M   'P 1'
#
loop_
_entity.id
_entity.type
_entity.pdbx_description
1 polymer ?
#
loop_
_entity_poly.entity_id
_entity_poly.type
_entity_poly.pdbx_seq_one_letter_code
_entity_poly.pdbx_strand_id
1 'polypeptide(L)'
;MSIDQLNHYQRKLAYEMDSWDLYVALGENEPITVVDGRSAEAYAQEHIPGALNLPHREICFNSIESLDKSKLYVCYCDGIGCNASTKTALKLLTLGFQVRELIGGLDWWKRDGYATAGDGAQLGTSSPSLRHELFSIHPPQSASTSPKKENPKSL
;
A
#
# COMPACT_ATOMS: atom_id res chain seq x y z
N MET A 1 26.75 -8.05 2.03
CA MET A 1 25.41 -7.47 2.24
C MET A 1 25.03 -7.71 3.70
N SER A 2 24.63 -6.69 4.46
CA SER A 2 24.32 -6.85 5.89
C SER A 2 22.97 -7.57 6.07
N ILE A 3 22.95 -8.66 6.83
CA ILE A 3 21.72 -9.41 7.12
C ILE A 3 20.70 -8.56 7.87
N ASP A 4 21.14 -7.64 8.72
CA ASP A 4 20.27 -6.73 9.46
C ASP A 4 19.59 -5.73 8.55
N GLN A 5 20.34 -5.20 7.57
CA GLN A 5 19.79 -4.29 6.58
C GLN A 5 18.76 -5.00 5.68
N LEU A 6 19.04 -6.24 5.28
CA LEU A 6 18.08 -7.06 4.53
C LEU A 6 16.80 -7.28 5.34
N ASN A 7 16.92 -7.74 6.59
CA ASN A 7 15.78 -7.98 7.47
C ASN A 7 14.97 -6.70 7.73
N HIS A 8 15.64 -5.56 7.89
CA HIS A 8 14.99 -4.27 8.05
C HIS A 8 14.09 -3.93 6.86
N TYR A 9 14.62 -3.99 5.64
CA TYR A 9 13.83 -3.65 4.46
C TYR A 9 12.75 -4.68 4.13
N GLN A 10 12.98 -5.97 4.39
CA GLN A 10 11.95 -6.99 4.27
C GLN A 10 10.76 -6.72 5.20
N ARG A 11 11.03 -6.39 6.47
CA ARG A 11 9.96 -6.04 7.43
C ARG A 11 9.25 -4.74 7.06
N LYS A 12 10.00 -3.72 6.63
CA LYS A 12 9.42 -2.45 6.18
C LYS A 12 8.41 -2.68 5.06
N LEU A 13 8.79 -3.42 4.01
CA LEU A 13 7.91 -3.75 2.88
C LEU A 13 6.78 -4.73 3.23
N ALA A 14 6.93 -5.52 4.31
CA ALA A 14 5.87 -6.41 4.78
C ALA A 14 4.77 -5.69 5.57
N TYR A 15 5.10 -4.58 6.24
CA TYR A 15 4.21 -3.87 7.17
C TYR A 15 3.67 -2.54 6.62
N GLU A 16 4.27 -2.02 5.56
CA GLU A 16 3.89 -0.77 4.90
C GLU A 16 3.51 -1.02 3.44
N MET A 17 2.72 -0.13 2.87
CA MET A 17 2.36 -0.09 1.46
C MET A 17 2.30 1.38 1.03
N ASP A 18 2.76 1.71 -0.18
CA ASP A 18 2.62 3.05 -0.74
C ASP A 18 1.29 3.25 -1.51
N SER A 19 1.05 4.46 -2.00
CA SER A 19 -0.18 4.80 -2.73
C SER A 19 -0.29 4.15 -4.10
N TRP A 20 0.83 3.82 -4.75
CA TRP A 20 0.82 3.11 -6.03
C TRP A 20 0.45 1.64 -5.84
N ASP A 21 1.11 0.97 -4.89
CA ASP A 21 0.81 -0.43 -4.55
C ASP A 21 -0.67 -0.61 -4.18
N LEU A 22 -1.21 0.31 -3.36
CA LEU A 22 -2.64 0.27 -3.01
C LEU A 22 -3.54 0.48 -4.23
N TYR A 23 -3.22 1.43 -5.11
CA TYR A 23 -4.00 1.69 -6.31
C TYR A 23 -4.04 0.46 -7.24
N VAL A 24 -2.89 -0.19 -7.47
CA VAL A 24 -2.79 -1.41 -8.26
C VAL A 24 -3.60 -2.53 -7.63
N ALA A 25 -3.43 -2.78 -6.33
CA ALA A 25 -4.13 -3.86 -5.64
C ALA A 25 -5.65 -3.69 -5.63
N LEU A 26 -6.15 -2.45 -5.55
CA LEU A 26 -7.58 -2.15 -5.72
C LEU A 26 -8.06 -2.41 -7.15
N GLY A 27 -7.25 -2.06 -8.16
CA GLY A 27 -7.56 -2.33 -9.57
C GLY A 27 -7.57 -3.82 -9.95
N GLU A 28 -6.73 -4.61 -9.30
CA GLU A 28 -6.66 -6.08 -9.46
C GLU A 28 -7.70 -6.83 -8.62
N ASN A 29 -8.51 -6.13 -7.82
CA ASN A 29 -9.49 -6.70 -6.89
C ASN A 29 -8.86 -7.69 -5.89
N GLU A 30 -7.66 -7.39 -5.39
CA GLU A 30 -7.09 -8.14 -4.27
C GLU A 30 -8.03 -8.10 -3.05
N PRO A 31 -7.99 -9.12 -2.16
CA PRO A 31 -8.82 -9.18 -0.96
C PRO A 31 -8.33 -8.19 0.11
N ILE A 32 -8.42 -6.90 -0.19
CA ILE A 32 -8.00 -5.78 0.65
C ILE A 32 -9.23 -5.03 1.17
N THR A 33 -9.10 -4.47 2.36
CA THR A 33 -10.04 -3.49 2.92
C THR A 33 -9.28 -2.26 3.38
N VAL A 34 -9.59 -1.11 2.79
CA VAL A 34 -8.97 0.16 3.15
C VAL A 34 -9.68 0.73 4.38
N VAL A 35 -8.90 1.18 5.37
CA VAL A 35 -9.43 1.71 6.63
C VAL A 35 -8.92 3.13 6.85
N ASP A 36 -9.86 4.06 6.92
CA ASP A 36 -9.61 5.42 7.38
C ASP A 36 -9.68 5.49 8.91
N GLY A 37 -8.52 5.71 9.54
CA GLY A 37 -8.38 5.82 10.99
C GLY A 37 -8.72 7.19 11.57
N ARG A 38 -9.09 8.17 10.72
CA ARG A 38 -9.45 9.54 11.10
C ARG A 38 -10.87 9.61 11.64
N SER A 39 -11.27 10.80 12.08
CA SER A 39 -12.63 11.03 12.57
C SER A 39 -13.67 10.89 11.46
N ALA A 40 -14.92 10.67 11.85
CA ALA A 40 -16.04 10.58 10.91
C ALA A 40 -16.20 11.84 10.07
N GLU A 41 -15.92 13.02 10.63
CA GLU A 41 -15.99 14.29 9.91
C GLU A 41 -14.92 14.39 8.83
N ALA A 42 -13.68 13.98 9.13
CA ALA A 42 -12.59 13.98 8.15
C ALA A 42 -12.86 12.99 7.01
N TYR A 43 -13.39 11.81 7.33
CA TYR A 43 -13.80 10.83 6.34
C TYR A 43 -14.95 11.35 5.47
N ALA A 44 -16.02 11.89 6.08
CA ALA A 44 -17.16 12.42 5.35
C ALA A 44 -16.75 13.53 4.38
N GLN A 45 -15.81 14.39 4.80
CA GLN A 45 -15.27 15.45 3.97
C GLN A 45 -14.52 14.88 2.76
N GLU A 46 -13.55 13.98 2.95
CA GLU A 46 -12.80 13.40 1.83
C GLU A 46 -12.05 12.14 2.26
N HIS A 47 -12.21 11.04 1.52
CA HIS A 47 -11.59 9.74 1.80
C HIS A 47 -11.22 8.97 0.52
N ILE A 48 -10.40 7.92 0.67
CA ILE A 48 -10.12 6.96 -0.41
C ILE A 48 -11.41 6.20 -0.77
N PRO A 49 -11.81 6.11 -2.05
CA PRO A 49 -13.06 5.45 -2.45
C PRO A 49 -13.16 4.01 -1.94
N GLY A 50 -14.31 3.66 -1.35
CA GLY A 50 -14.55 2.33 -0.80
C GLY A 50 -13.89 2.05 0.55
N ALA A 51 -13.16 3.02 1.13
CA ALA A 51 -12.59 2.87 2.46
C ALA A 51 -13.69 2.79 3.54
N LEU A 52 -13.44 2.00 4.59
CA LEU A 52 -14.23 1.99 5.82
C LEU A 52 -13.72 3.06 6.77
N ASN A 53 -14.62 3.85 7.37
CA ASN A 53 -14.23 4.71 8.47
C ASN A 53 -14.25 3.92 9.78
N LEU A 54 -13.08 3.75 10.39
CA LEU A 54 -12.93 3.19 11.73
C LEU A 54 -12.03 4.13 12.53
N PRO A 55 -12.59 5.19 13.14
CA PRO A 55 -11.81 6.14 13.91
C PRO A 55 -10.98 5.41 14.95
N HIS A 56 -9.66 5.60 14.93
CA HIS A 56 -8.73 4.80 15.74
C HIS A 56 -9.06 4.84 17.24
N ARG A 57 -9.75 5.88 17.72
CA ARG A 57 -10.16 6.00 19.13
C ARG A 57 -11.31 5.07 19.49
N GLU A 58 -12.16 4.73 18.52
CA GLU A 58 -13.42 3.99 18.69
C GLU A 58 -13.28 2.50 18.39
N ILE A 59 -12.17 2.08 17.76
CA ILE A 59 -11.91 0.67 17.46
C ILE A 59 -11.88 -0.15 18.76
N CYS A 60 -12.78 -1.14 18.81
CA CYS A 60 -12.96 -2.13 19.87
C CYS A 60 -13.49 -3.44 19.25
N PHE A 61 -13.72 -4.47 20.08
CA PHE A 61 -14.21 -5.76 19.61
C PHE A 61 -15.55 -5.64 18.84
N ASN A 62 -16.49 -4.86 19.35
CA ASN A 62 -17.81 -4.72 18.75
C ASN A 62 -17.78 -3.97 17.41
N SER A 63 -16.86 -3.01 17.24
CA SER A 63 -16.77 -2.21 16.00
C SER A 63 -16.22 -3.03 14.82
N ILE A 64 -15.70 -4.24 15.06
CA ILE A 64 -15.07 -5.08 14.04
C ILE A 64 -15.76 -6.44 13.85
N GLU A 65 -16.87 -6.69 14.53
CA GLU A 65 -17.50 -8.02 14.57
C GLU A 65 -17.92 -8.53 13.19
N SER A 66 -18.38 -7.62 12.31
CA SER A 66 -18.82 -7.95 10.95
C SER A 66 -17.67 -7.98 9.92
N LEU A 67 -16.43 -7.73 10.33
CA LEU A 67 -15.30 -7.59 9.41
C LEU A 67 -14.66 -8.95 9.10
N ASP A 68 -14.38 -9.18 7.82
CA ASP A 68 -13.76 -10.40 7.33
C ASP A 68 -12.25 -10.43 7.62
N LYS A 69 -11.80 -11.34 8.49
CA LYS A 69 -10.40 -11.49 8.90
C LYS A 69 -9.50 -12.14 7.84
N SER A 70 -10.06 -12.68 6.76
CA SER A 70 -9.27 -13.26 5.67
C SER A 70 -8.61 -12.20 4.78
N LYS A 71 -9.08 -10.96 4.86
CA LYS A 71 -8.60 -9.81 4.07
C LYS A 71 -7.40 -9.12 4.72
N LEU A 72 -6.62 -8.44 3.88
CA LEU A 72 -5.59 -7.50 4.33
C LEU A 72 -6.20 -6.12 4.58
N TYR A 73 -5.97 -5.55 5.76
CA TYR A 73 -6.48 -4.22 6.12
C TYR A 73 -5.40 -3.16 5.94
N VAL A 74 -5.62 -2.20 5.06
CA VAL A 74 -4.68 -1.11 4.77
C VAL A 74 -5.14 0.16 5.48
N CYS A 75 -4.41 0.55 6.52
CA CYS A 75 -4.81 1.64 7.43
C CYS A 75 -4.13 2.96 7.04
N TYR A 76 -4.89 4.05 6.98
CA TYR A 76 -4.34 5.37 6.63
C TYR A 76 -4.81 6.51 7.54
N CYS A 77 -4.10 7.64 7.47
CA CYS A 77 -4.47 8.94 8.04
C CYS A 77 -4.26 10.04 6.97
N ASP A 78 -4.26 11.32 7.35
CA ASP A 78 -4.03 12.45 6.44
C ASP A 78 -2.66 12.34 5.77
N GLY A 79 -1.59 12.10 6.54
CA GLY A 79 -0.25 11.93 5.98
C GLY A 79 0.83 11.67 7.03
N ILE A 80 2.10 11.88 6.66
CA ILE A 80 3.30 11.56 7.47
C ILE A 80 3.27 12.22 8.88
N GLY A 81 2.63 13.38 9.01
CA GLY A 81 2.49 14.09 10.29
C GLY A 81 1.45 13.48 11.26
N CYS A 82 0.80 12.39 10.89
CA CYS A 82 -0.29 11.78 11.66
C CYS A 82 0.00 10.32 12.04
N ASN A 83 -0.27 9.97 13.30
CA ASN A 83 -0.12 8.59 13.82
C ASN A 83 -1.42 7.76 13.82
N ALA A 84 -2.52 8.24 13.20
CA ALA A 84 -3.77 7.49 13.23
C ALA A 84 -3.69 6.19 12.41
N SER A 85 -2.91 6.17 11.33
CA SER A 85 -2.62 4.96 10.54
C SER A 85 -2.01 3.87 11.43
N THR A 86 -0.91 4.18 12.11
CA THR A 86 -0.20 3.26 13.01
C THR A 86 -1.07 2.81 14.19
N LYS A 87 -1.84 3.74 14.79
CA LYS A 87 -2.76 3.42 15.90
C LYS A 87 -3.89 2.48 15.46
N THR A 88 -4.43 2.69 14.25
CA THR A 88 -5.46 1.85 13.65
C THR A 88 -4.91 0.45 13.39
N ALA A 89 -3.74 0.37 12.73
CA ALA A 89 -3.06 -0.88 12.43
C ALA A 89 -2.77 -1.68 13.73
N LEU A 90 -2.23 -1.03 14.76
CA LEU A 90 -1.94 -1.66 16.04
C LEU A 90 -3.20 -2.25 16.70
N LYS A 91 -4.31 -1.50 16.71
CA LYS A 91 -5.57 -1.97 17.30
C LYS A 91 -6.16 -3.14 16.53
N LEU A 92 -6.21 -3.06 15.20
CA LEU A 92 -6.71 -4.15 14.36
C LEU A 92 -5.82 -5.39 14.47
N LEU A 93 -4.50 -5.24 14.49
CA LEU A 93 -3.56 -6.34 14.72
C LEU A 93 -3.79 -7.01 16.07
N THR A 94 -4.02 -6.23 17.13
CA THR A 94 -4.35 -6.74 18.47
C THR A 94 -5.66 -7.55 18.46
N LEU A 95 -6.59 -7.21 17.57
CA LEU A 95 -7.87 -7.90 17.39
C LEU A 95 -7.78 -9.06 16.39
N GLY A 96 -6.59 -9.40 15.92
CA GLY A 96 -6.30 -10.57 15.08
C GLY A 96 -6.53 -10.36 13.58
N PHE A 97 -6.46 -9.12 13.10
CA PHE A 97 -6.47 -8.81 11.68
C PHE A 97 -5.05 -8.76 11.11
N GLN A 98 -4.92 -9.04 9.82
CA GLN A 98 -3.70 -8.74 9.07
C GLN A 98 -3.77 -7.29 8.59
N VAL A 99 -2.69 -6.53 8.81
CA VAL A 99 -2.67 -5.09 8.54
C VAL A 99 -1.41 -4.67 7.78
N ARG A 100 -1.54 -3.61 7.00
CA ARG A 100 -0.45 -2.76 6.54
C ARG A 100 -0.79 -1.30 6.77
N GLU A 101 0.22 -0.47 6.94
CA GLU A 101 0.08 0.99 6.98
C GLU A 101 0.26 1.59 5.58
N LEU A 102 -0.66 2.46 5.16
CA LEU A 102 -0.51 3.26 3.96
C LEU A 102 0.38 4.48 4.27
N ILE A 103 1.64 4.41 3.87
CA ILE A 103 2.57 5.52 4.09
C ILE A 103 2.19 6.73 3.22
N GLY A 104 2.36 7.92 3.77
CA GLY A 104 1.98 9.17 3.09
C GLY A 104 0.48 9.51 3.16
N GLY A 105 -0.39 8.56 3.51
CA GLY A 105 -1.80 8.80 3.80
C GLY A 105 -2.62 9.34 2.62
N LEU A 106 -3.77 9.95 2.92
CA LEU A 106 -4.64 10.57 1.93
C LEU A 106 -3.93 11.70 1.15
N ASP A 107 -3.03 12.43 1.81
CA ASP A 107 -2.24 13.49 1.20
C ASP A 107 -1.44 12.98 0.00
N TRP A 108 -0.76 11.83 0.15
CA TRP A 108 0.04 11.26 -0.93
C TRP A 108 -0.82 10.61 -2.00
N TRP A 109 -1.91 9.94 -1.60
CA TRP A 109 -2.94 9.43 -2.53
C TRP A 109 -3.46 10.52 -3.47
N LYS A 110 -3.74 11.71 -2.93
CA LYS A 110 -4.20 12.88 -3.72
C LYS A 110 -3.09 13.46 -4.60
N ARG A 111 -1.86 13.57 -4.09
CA ARG A 111 -0.70 14.01 -4.89
C ARG A 111 -0.41 13.06 -6.06
N ASP A 112 -0.77 11.79 -5.90
CA ASP A 112 -0.70 10.79 -6.96
C ASP A 112 -1.84 10.88 -7.99
N GLY A 113 -2.78 11.80 -7.78
CA GLY A 113 -3.87 12.05 -8.73
C GLY A 113 -4.96 10.98 -8.68
N TYR A 114 -5.03 10.16 -7.63
CA TYR A 114 -6.09 9.17 -7.50
C TYR A 114 -7.40 9.82 -7.01
N ALA A 115 -8.53 9.24 -7.41
CA ALA A 115 -9.84 9.77 -7.06
C ALA A 115 -10.11 9.68 -5.55
N THR A 116 -10.91 10.60 -5.03
CA THR A 116 -11.42 10.58 -3.65
C THR A 116 -12.95 10.55 -3.64
N ALA A 117 -13.54 10.21 -2.49
CA ALA A 117 -14.96 10.21 -2.23
C ALA A 117 -15.29 11.08 -1.01
N GLY A 118 -16.56 11.46 -0.82
CA GLY A 118 -17.00 12.38 0.23
C GLY A 118 -17.44 13.75 -0.34
N ASP A 119 -17.74 14.69 0.56
CA ASP A 119 -18.30 16.00 0.21
C ASP A 119 -17.32 16.86 -0.63
N GLY A 120 -16.02 16.70 -0.38
CA GLY A 120 -14.91 17.34 -1.09
C GLY A 120 -14.22 16.43 -2.10
N ALA A 121 -14.92 15.41 -2.62
CA ALA A 121 -14.37 14.45 -3.56
C ALA A 121 -13.71 15.10 -4.79
N GLN A 122 -12.63 14.47 -5.27
CA GLN A 122 -11.90 14.85 -6.47
C GLN A 122 -11.97 13.72 -7.50
N LEU A 123 -12.34 14.09 -8.73
CA LEU A 123 -12.23 13.22 -9.89
C LEU A 123 -10.73 13.06 -10.17
N GLY A 124 -10.17 11.87 -9.90
CA GLY A 124 -8.74 11.59 -10.06
C GLY A 124 -8.19 12.06 -11.41
N THR A 125 -6.95 12.56 -11.42
CA THR A 125 -6.32 13.21 -12.57
C THR A 125 -5.51 12.24 -13.44
N SER A 126 -5.36 10.99 -13.03
CA SER A 126 -4.45 10.03 -13.68
C SER A 126 -5.09 9.29 -14.85
N SER A 127 -4.80 9.75 -16.07
CA SER A 127 -4.59 8.86 -17.21
C SER A 127 -3.40 7.93 -16.88
N PRO A 128 -3.48 6.60 -17.09
CA PRO A 128 -2.45 5.62 -16.68
C PRO A 128 -1.03 5.80 -17.28
N SER A 129 -0.80 6.83 -18.11
CA SER A 129 0.32 6.89 -19.07
C SER A 129 1.55 7.70 -18.63
N LEU A 130 1.58 8.35 -17.47
CA LEU A 130 2.67 9.30 -17.13
C LEU A 130 3.70 8.82 -16.09
N ARG A 131 3.53 7.63 -15.49
CA ARG A 131 4.47 7.14 -14.45
C ARG A 131 5.29 5.90 -14.82
N HIS A 132 4.95 5.22 -15.92
CA HIS A 132 5.72 4.07 -16.39
C HIS A 132 7.17 4.41 -16.74
N GLU A 133 7.50 5.68 -17.02
CA GLU A 133 8.85 6.09 -17.44
C GLU A 133 9.82 6.37 -16.28
N LEU A 134 9.35 6.61 -15.05
CA LEU A 134 10.23 7.02 -13.94
C LEU A 134 10.92 5.86 -13.19
N PHE A 135 10.43 4.62 -13.34
CA PHE A 135 10.93 3.46 -12.59
C PHE A 135 11.43 2.28 -13.44
N SER A 136 11.49 2.40 -14.78
CA SER A 136 12.11 1.38 -15.65
C SER A 136 13.64 1.28 -15.54
N ILE A 137 14.24 1.66 -14.41
CA ILE A 137 15.65 1.37 -14.10
C ILE A 137 15.78 -0.13 -13.76
N HIS A 138 15.63 -0.99 -14.76
CA HIS A 138 16.19 -2.33 -14.69
C HIS A 138 17.71 -2.19 -14.66
N PRO A 139 18.43 -2.83 -13.71
CA PRO A 139 19.87 -2.96 -13.85
C PRO A 139 20.17 -3.73 -15.15
N PRO A 140 21.19 -3.35 -15.92
CA PRO A 140 21.55 -4.10 -17.12
C PRO A 140 21.86 -5.54 -16.69
N GLN A 141 21.14 -6.51 -17.29
CA GLN A 141 21.52 -7.91 -17.18
C GLN A 141 22.94 -8.03 -17.73
N SER A 142 23.89 -8.38 -16.85
CA SER A 142 25.25 -8.69 -17.27
C SER A 142 25.19 -9.84 -18.26
N ALA A 143 25.63 -9.61 -19.50
CA ALA A 143 25.76 -10.64 -20.51
C ALA A 143 26.64 -11.77 -19.97
N SER A 144 26.07 -12.96 -19.76
CA SER A 144 26.85 -14.15 -19.45
C SER A 144 27.59 -14.59 -20.70
N THR A 145 28.90 -14.40 -20.74
CA THR A 145 29.76 -15.03 -21.73
C THR A 145 29.94 -16.50 -21.36
N SER A 146 29.16 -17.39 -21.99
CA SER A 146 29.47 -18.82 -21.96
C SER A 146 30.64 -19.11 -22.93
N PRO A 147 31.63 -19.93 -22.54
CA PRO A 147 32.76 -20.26 -23.41
C PRO A 147 32.31 -21.16 -24.57
N LYS A 148 32.80 -20.86 -25.78
CA LYS A 148 32.62 -21.70 -26.98
C LYS A 148 33.24 -23.08 -26.73
N LYS A 149 32.44 -24.14 -26.88
CA LYS A 149 32.94 -25.51 -27.03
C LYS A 149 33.60 -25.63 -28.40
N GLU A 150 34.91 -25.84 -28.44
CA GLU A 150 35.58 -26.37 -29.62
C GLU A 150 35.16 -27.84 -29.79
N ASN A 151 34.70 -28.19 -30.98
CA ASN A 151 34.36 -29.56 -31.35
C ASN A 151 35.46 -30.07 -32.31
N PRO A 152 36.01 -31.28 -32.10
CA PRO A 152 37.14 -31.78 -32.88
C PRO A 152 36.67 -32.23 -34.26
N LYS A 153 37.41 -31.86 -35.31
CA LYS A 153 37.27 -32.48 -36.63
C LYS A 153 38.22 -33.67 -36.73
N SER A 154 37.62 -34.84 -36.86
CA SER A 154 38.20 -36.06 -37.40
C SER A 154 38.43 -35.93 -38.91
N LEU A 155 39.66 -36.19 -39.36
CA LEU A 155 40.05 -37.10 -40.46
C LEU A 155 41.58 -37.19 -40.50
#